data_AF-A0A519SR88-F1
#
_entry.id   AF-A0A519SR88-F1
#
_cell.length_a   1.000
_cell.length_b   1.000
_cell.length_c   1.000
_cell.angle_alpha   90.00
_cell.angle_beta   90.00
_cell.angle_gamma   90.00
#
_symmetry.space_group_name_H-M   'P 1'
#
loop_
_entity.id
_entity.type
_entity.pdbx_description
1 polymer ?
#
loop_
_entity_poly.entity_id
_entity_poly.type
_entity_poly.pdbx_seq_one_letter_code
_entity_poly.pdbx_strand_id
1 'polypeptide(L)'
;MSLTYTDWNKLIAGHLFKPSRRGQEVFLYLTEEDLPLAVRAAAEKADTPLATPLARLAECGDGEIVADFWRAVRNGPRFWKHSPGRSGQQVYWVSSDARSGRRERLAPANPAQSAFYAYQDWLRPARNSPDATGRSLYCEVREGEIRSERLSVPLHLLYLLCFTMPFSTAQPEGYSGFYETWQAFFQEKGLLARQAVFPKNAFQQLGEGVWPALWEEIARWSREELGGECGVLVARQLGGYTQVGWPRAQCLLPPAVLNRLPVFFAHHRLLPGSIVPPGKMRDWLIQNNVLHLP
;
A
#
# COMPACT_ATOMS: atom_id res chain seq x y z
N MET A 1 -18.98 12.04 2.91
CA MET A 1 -18.58 11.87 1.49
C MET A 1 -17.14 11.42 1.52
N SER A 2 -16.85 10.21 1.08
CA SER A 2 -15.53 9.60 1.25
C SER A 2 -15.33 8.52 0.20
N LEU A 3 -14.13 8.40 -0.34
CA LEU A 3 -13.79 7.25 -1.14
C LEU A 3 -13.73 6.02 -0.24
N THR A 4 -14.17 4.87 -0.75
CA THR A 4 -14.04 3.61 -0.03
C THR A 4 -12.59 3.12 -0.09
N TYR A 5 -12.24 2.13 0.74
CA TYR A 5 -10.94 1.45 0.63
C TYR A 5 -10.66 0.93 -0.78
N THR A 6 -11.67 0.32 -1.42
CA THR A 6 -11.55 -0.22 -2.77
C THR A 6 -11.34 0.87 -3.82
N ASP A 7 -11.94 2.05 -3.63
CA ASP A 7 -11.73 3.21 -4.51
C ASP A 7 -10.30 3.74 -4.37
N TRP A 8 -9.83 3.93 -3.13
CA TRP A 8 -8.44 4.30 -2.85
C TRP A 8 -7.44 3.26 -3.36
N ASN A 9 -7.73 1.97 -3.22
CA ASN A 9 -6.84 0.90 -3.69
C ASN A 9 -6.68 0.94 -5.21
N LYS A 10 -7.80 1.15 -5.94
CA LYS A 10 -7.78 1.33 -7.41
C LYS A 10 -7.06 2.61 -7.81
N LEU A 11 -7.30 3.71 -7.11
CA LEU A 11 -6.69 5.01 -7.38
C LEU A 11 -5.16 4.95 -7.24
N ILE A 12 -4.68 4.43 -6.11
CA ILE A 12 -3.25 4.31 -5.83
C ILE A 12 -2.59 3.32 -6.79
N ALA A 13 -3.24 2.19 -7.09
CA ALA A 13 -2.74 1.28 -8.11
C ALA A 13 -2.63 1.95 -9.49
N GLY A 14 -3.63 2.73 -9.92
CA GLY A 14 -3.57 3.47 -11.18
C GLY A 14 -2.54 4.60 -11.20
N HIS A 15 -2.20 5.15 -10.03
CA HIS A 15 -1.12 6.12 -9.89
C HIS A 15 0.27 5.47 -10.03
N LEU A 16 0.48 4.32 -9.37
CA LEU A 16 1.76 3.60 -9.34
C LEU A 16 1.99 2.75 -10.60
N PHE A 17 0.96 2.08 -11.11
CA PHE A 17 1.02 1.21 -12.27
C PHE A 17 0.31 1.90 -13.44
N LYS A 18 1.10 2.57 -14.29
CA LYS A 18 0.58 3.36 -15.43
C LYS A 18 1.30 3.00 -16.72
N PRO A 19 0.66 3.18 -17.90
CA PRO A 19 1.26 2.81 -19.19
C PRO A 19 2.63 3.46 -19.45
N SER A 20 2.88 4.66 -18.92
CA SER A 20 4.19 5.32 -19.03
C SER A 20 5.33 4.63 -18.27
N ARG A 21 5.03 3.59 -17.47
CA ARG A 21 5.99 2.72 -16.79
C ARG A 21 6.14 1.35 -17.45
N ARG A 22 5.64 1.16 -18.68
CA ARG A 22 5.80 -0.11 -19.42
C ARG A 22 7.26 -0.59 -19.40
N GLY A 23 7.46 -1.85 -19.00
CA GLY A 23 8.79 -2.47 -18.90
C GLY A 23 9.70 -1.91 -17.80
N GLN A 24 9.22 -0.96 -16.99
CA GLN A 24 9.96 -0.40 -15.86
C GLN A 24 9.57 -1.08 -14.56
N GLU A 25 10.51 -1.07 -13.61
CA GLU A 25 10.23 -1.47 -12.25
C GLU A 25 9.35 -0.45 -11.53
N VAL A 26 8.31 -0.94 -10.86
CA VAL A 26 7.42 -0.15 -10.00
C VAL A 26 7.74 -0.45 -8.56
N PHE A 27 8.09 0.60 -7.82
CA PHE A 27 8.30 0.55 -6.38
C PHE A 27 7.00 0.89 -5.65
N LEU A 28 6.66 0.13 -4.62
CA LEU A 28 5.53 0.43 -3.73
C LEU A 28 5.92 1.52 -2.72
N TYR A 29 6.15 2.73 -3.22
CA TYR A 29 6.60 3.88 -2.45
C TYR A 29 5.77 5.10 -2.78
N LEU A 30 5.26 5.78 -1.75
CA LEU A 30 4.40 6.94 -1.84
C LEU A 30 4.48 7.71 -0.52
N THR A 31 4.36 9.03 -0.56
CA THR A 31 4.32 9.93 0.61
C THR A 31 2.91 10.50 0.80
N GLU A 32 2.62 11.09 1.96
CA GLU A 32 1.30 11.75 2.15
C GLU A 32 1.09 12.91 1.15
N GLU A 33 2.16 13.56 0.68
CA GLU A 33 2.11 14.63 -0.32
C GLU A 33 1.73 14.13 -1.71
N ASP A 34 2.00 12.86 -2.01
CA ASP A 34 1.62 12.24 -3.29
C ASP A 34 0.12 11.88 -3.35
N LEU A 35 -0.57 11.77 -2.19
CA LEU A 35 -1.99 11.38 -2.15
C LEU A 35 -2.90 12.43 -2.83
N PRO A 36 -2.81 13.74 -2.50
CA PRO A 36 -3.54 14.78 -3.25
C PRO A 36 -3.24 14.79 -4.75
N LEU A 37 -1.96 14.59 -5.12
CA LEU A 37 -1.56 14.54 -6.53
C LEU A 37 -2.21 13.38 -7.26
N ALA A 38 -2.27 12.20 -6.63
CA ALA A 38 -2.93 11.02 -7.18
C ALA A 38 -4.44 11.25 -7.38
N VAL A 39 -5.11 11.90 -6.41
CA VAL A 39 -6.54 12.21 -6.50
C VAL A 39 -6.84 13.18 -7.63
N ARG A 40 -6.12 14.30 -7.71
CA ARG A 40 -6.33 15.33 -8.74
C ARG A 40 -6.05 14.79 -10.14
N ALA A 41 -4.93 14.07 -10.31
CA ALA A 41 -4.60 13.44 -11.59
C ALA A 41 -5.62 12.38 -12.02
N ALA A 42 -6.26 11.68 -11.07
CA ALA A 42 -7.33 10.74 -11.37
C ALA A 42 -8.63 11.45 -11.78
N ALA A 43 -8.99 12.54 -11.10
CA ALA A 43 -10.17 13.35 -11.41
C ALA A 43 -10.08 14.01 -12.79
N GLU A 44 -8.90 14.53 -13.17
CA GLU A 44 -8.66 15.13 -14.49
C GLU A 44 -8.82 14.12 -15.64
N LYS A 45 -8.35 12.88 -15.46
CA LYS A 45 -8.37 11.87 -16.53
C LYS A 45 -9.74 11.30 -16.81
N ALA A 46 -10.59 11.23 -15.79
CA ALA A 46 -11.77 10.40 -15.86
C ALA A 46 -12.99 11.13 -16.45
N ASP A 47 -12.80 12.30 -17.08
CA ASP A 47 -13.83 13.20 -17.63
C ASP A 47 -15.09 13.21 -16.75
N THR A 48 -14.84 13.23 -15.44
CA THR A 48 -15.80 12.69 -14.49
C THR A 48 -16.80 13.77 -14.17
N PRO A 49 -18.11 13.47 -14.19
CA PRO A 49 -19.10 14.43 -13.74
C PRO A 49 -18.73 14.93 -12.34
N LEU A 50 -18.82 16.25 -12.12
CA LEU A 50 -18.56 16.91 -10.83
C LEU A 50 -19.29 16.24 -9.64
N ALA A 51 -20.36 15.47 -9.91
CA ALA A 51 -21.15 14.76 -8.90
C ALA A 51 -20.46 13.50 -8.29
N THR A 52 -19.35 13.00 -8.82
CA THR A 52 -18.73 11.79 -8.25
C THR A 52 -18.00 12.07 -6.93
N PRO A 53 -17.83 11.05 -6.05
CA PRO A 53 -17.03 11.19 -4.85
C PRO A 53 -15.57 11.60 -5.12
N LEU A 54 -14.99 11.14 -6.24
CA LEU A 54 -13.62 11.48 -6.64
C LEU A 54 -13.49 12.96 -7.02
N ALA A 55 -14.38 13.47 -7.87
CA ALA A 55 -14.37 14.87 -8.29
C ALA A 55 -14.49 15.82 -7.09
N ARG A 56 -15.43 15.53 -6.18
CA ARG A 56 -15.60 16.31 -4.94
C ARG A 56 -14.38 16.25 -4.03
N LEU A 57 -13.74 15.09 -3.90
CA LEU A 57 -12.53 14.98 -3.08
C LEU A 57 -11.35 15.73 -3.69
N ALA A 58 -11.26 15.84 -5.02
CA ALA A 58 -10.20 16.58 -5.69
C ALA A 58 -10.27 18.10 -5.45
N GLU A 59 -11.46 18.63 -5.14
CA GLU A 59 -11.69 20.04 -4.79
C GLU A 59 -11.36 20.36 -3.32
N CYS A 60 -11.17 19.33 -2.48
CA CYS A 60 -10.80 19.50 -1.08
C CYS A 60 -9.32 19.93 -0.90
N GLY A 61 -9.02 20.49 0.27
CA GLY A 61 -7.65 20.75 0.70
C GLY A 61 -6.85 19.47 0.94
N ASP A 62 -5.52 19.53 0.80
CA ASP A 62 -4.62 18.36 0.91
C ASP A 62 -4.83 17.57 2.22
N GLY A 63 -5.00 18.26 3.34
CA GLY A 63 -5.24 17.63 4.64
C GLY A 63 -6.55 16.83 4.70
N GLU A 64 -7.60 17.26 4.00
CA GLU A 64 -8.86 16.52 3.93
C GLU A 64 -8.73 15.27 3.07
N ILE A 65 -7.98 15.35 1.97
CA ILE A 65 -7.67 14.21 1.09
C ILE A 65 -6.89 13.15 1.87
N VAL A 66 -5.84 13.56 2.57
CA VAL A 66 -5.03 12.68 3.42
C VAL A 66 -5.88 12.06 4.55
N ALA A 67 -6.74 12.86 5.19
CA ALA A 67 -7.65 12.35 6.21
C ALA A 67 -8.65 11.33 5.67
N ASP A 68 -9.14 11.51 4.44
CA ASP A 68 -10.03 10.56 3.77
C ASP A 68 -9.32 9.23 3.46
N PHE A 69 -8.08 9.29 2.96
CA PHE A 69 -7.26 8.11 2.75
C PHE A 69 -7.11 7.28 4.02
N TRP A 70 -6.68 7.90 5.12
CA TRP A 70 -6.49 7.16 6.38
C TRP A 70 -7.79 6.65 6.97
N ARG A 71 -8.91 7.37 6.77
CA ARG A 71 -10.24 6.88 7.13
C ARG A 71 -10.58 5.61 6.35
N ALA A 72 -10.31 5.58 5.05
CA ALA A 72 -10.55 4.41 4.22
C ALA A 72 -9.67 3.22 4.64
N VAL A 73 -8.37 3.43 4.91
CA VAL A 73 -7.45 2.37 5.37
C VAL A 73 -7.88 1.78 6.72
N ARG A 74 -8.31 2.62 7.68
CA ARG A 74 -8.83 2.17 8.98
C ARG A 74 -10.09 1.33 8.86
N ASN A 75 -10.99 1.72 7.95
CA ASN A 75 -12.23 0.98 7.70
C ASN A 75 -11.98 -0.35 6.96
N GLY A 76 -10.87 -0.44 6.22
CA GLY A 76 -10.54 -1.60 5.39
C GLY A 76 -11.53 -1.82 4.23
N PRO A 77 -11.39 -2.92 3.49
CA PRO A 77 -12.28 -3.27 2.39
C PRO A 77 -13.76 -3.20 2.81
N ARG A 78 -14.63 -2.56 2.03
CA ARG A 78 -16.02 -2.22 2.41
C ARG A 78 -16.90 -3.38 2.89
N PHE A 79 -16.55 -4.60 2.50
CA PHE A 79 -17.24 -5.80 2.94
C PHE A 79 -16.84 -6.25 4.35
N TRP A 80 -15.84 -5.62 4.94
CA TRP A 80 -15.48 -5.77 6.35
C TRP A 80 -16.49 -5.00 7.20
N LYS A 81 -17.62 -5.64 7.51
CA LYS A 81 -18.59 -5.06 8.45
C LYS A 81 -18.15 -5.34 9.88
N HIS A 82 -18.00 -4.28 10.67
CA HIS A 82 -17.77 -4.38 12.10
C HIS A 82 -19.09 -4.67 12.82
N SER A 83 -19.20 -5.83 13.46
CA SER A 83 -20.25 -6.10 14.43
C SER A 83 -19.60 -6.28 15.80
N PRO A 84 -20.15 -5.70 16.89
CA PRO A 84 -19.82 -6.17 18.22
C PRO A 84 -20.20 -7.64 18.31
N GLY A 85 -19.23 -8.51 18.52
CA GLY A 85 -19.43 -9.94 18.70
C GLY A 85 -20.08 -10.23 20.06
N ARG A 86 -20.46 -11.49 20.29
CA ARG A 86 -21.11 -11.95 21.53
C ARG A 86 -20.27 -11.70 22.80
N SER A 87 -18.96 -11.44 22.66
CA SER A 87 -17.99 -11.17 23.72
C SER A 87 -17.38 -9.76 23.66
N GLY A 88 -17.91 -8.84 22.85
CA GLY A 88 -17.33 -7.51 22.62
C GLY A 88 -16.18 -7.47 21.61
N GLN A 89 -15.80 -8.61 21.02
CA GLN A 89 -14.81 -8.69 19.93
C GLN A 89 -15.43 -8.24 18.60
N GLN A 90 -14.76 -7.39 17.81
CA GLN A 90 -15.25 -7.05 16.48
C GLN A 90 -15.12 -8.25 15.54
N VAL A 91 -16.18 -8.60 14.82
CA VAL A 91 -16.23 -9.72 13.87
C VAL A 91 -16.45 -9.18 12.46
N TYR A 92 -15.69 -9.68 11.48
CA TYR A 92 -15.93 -9.42 10.05
C TYR A 92 -16.77 -10.50 9.40
N TRP A 93 -17.46 -10.08 8.35
CA TRP A 93 -18.26 -10.93 7.50
C TRP A 93 -17.71 -10.89 6.08
N VAL A 94 -17.24 -12.01 5.56
CA VAL A 94 -16.88 -12.11 4.14
C VAL A 94 -17.90 -13.03 3.49
N SER A 95 -18.91 -12.48 2.82
CA SER A 95 -19.79 -13.27 1.95
C SER A 95 -19.00 -13.60 0.68
N SER A 96 -18.69 -14.89 0.47
CA SER A 96 -17.84 -15.31 -0.66
C SER A 96 -18.61 -15.82 -1.88
N ASP A 97 -19.93 -15.96 -1.78
CA ASP A 97 -20.92 -16.13 -2.84
C ASP A 97 -22.25 -16.41 -2.11
N ALA A 98 -23.36 -16.49 -2.83
CA ALA A 98 -24.66 -16.82 -2.24
C ALA A 98 -24.74 -18.26 -1.65
N ARG A 99 -23.71 -19.11 -1.82
CA ARG A 99 -23.72 -20.55 -1.49
C ARG A 99 -22.78 -20.95 -0.34
N SER A 100 -21.71 -20.20 -0.08
CA SER A 100 -20.57 -20.55 0.78
C SER A 100 -20.70 -20.07 2.22
N GLY A 101 -21.84 -19.44 2.54
CA GLY A 101 -22.16 -19.05 3.91
C GLY A 101 -21.39 -17.84 4.40
N ARG A 102 -21.87 -17.33 5.54
CA ARG A 102 -21.35 -16.15 6.20
C ARG A 102 -20.15 -16.58 7.06
N ARG A 103 -18.93 -16.10 6.75
CA ARG A 103 -17.73 -16.41 7.55
C ARG A 103 -17.44 -15.31 8.57
N GLU A 104 -17.31 -15.72 9.83
CA GLU A 104 -16.85 -14.90 10.95
C GLU A 104 -15.33 -14.99 11.09
N ARG A 105 -14.66 -13.84 11.24
CA ARG A 105 -13.28 -13.76 11.73
C ARG A 105 -13.12 -12.58 12.68
N LEU A 106 -12.17 -12.67 13.60
CA LEU A 106 -11.84 -11.59 14.53
C LEU A 106 -11.33 -10.34 13.81
N ALA A 107 -11.46 -9.18 14.45
CA ALA A 107 -10.77 -7.93 14.13
C ALA A 107 -9.26 -8.20 13.94
N PRO A 108 -8.55 -7.57 12.97
CA PRO A 108 -7.11 -7.64 12.98
C PRO A 108 -6.61 -6.93 14.25
N ALA A 109 -5.69 -7.57 14.96
CA ALA A 109 -5.04 -6.98 16.11
C ALA A 109 -4.04 -5.87 15.72
N ASN A 110 -3.57 -5.87 14.46
CA ASN A 110 -2.56 -4.94 13.97
C ASN A 110 -2.59 -4.82 12.42
N PRO A 111 -1.86 -3.86 11.84
CA PRO A 111 -1.80 -3.66 10.40
C PRO A 111 -1.27 -4.85 9.58
N ALA A 112 -0.37 -5.68 10.14
CA ALA A 112 0.14 -6.85 9.43
C ALA A 112 -0.96 -7.91 9.23
N GLN A 113 -1.79 -8.12 10.27
CA GLN A 113 -2.95 -8.98 10.18
C GLN A 113 -4.03 -8.42 9.24
N SER A 114 -4.16 -7.09 9.17
CA SER A 114 -5.04 -6.44 8.18
C SER A 114 -4.58 -6.74 6.75
N ALA A 115 -3.27 -6.61 6.48
CA ALA A 115 -2.68 -6.96 5.19
C ALA A 115 -2.93 -8.44 4.83
N PHE A 116 -2.75 -9.35 5.80
CA PHE A 116 -2.99 -10.77 5.61
C PHE A 116 -4.46 -11.10 5.31
N TYR A 117 -5.40 -10.50 6.04
CA TYR A 117 -6.82 -10.71 5.78
C TYR A 117 -7.24 -10.19 4.41
N ALA A 118 -6.73 -9.03 3.99
CA ALA A 118 -6.96 -8.50 2.65
C ALA A 118 -6.38 -9.43 1.57
N TYR A 119 -5.19 -9.98 1.78
CA TYR A 119 -4.56 -10.95 0.89
C TYR A 119 -5.38 -12.24 0.76
N GLN A 120 -5.86 -12.80 1.87
CA GLN A 120 -6.73 -13.97 1.84
C GLN A 120 -8.03 -13.71 1.08
N ASP A 121 -8.62 -12.54 1.26
CA ASP A 121 -9.86 -12.18 0.55
C ASP A 121 -9.62 -11.99 -0.96
N TRP A 122 -8.45 -11.47 -1.33
CA TRP A 122 -8.03 -11.34 -2.74
C TRP A 122 -7.89 -12.69 -3.44
N LEU A 123 -7.24 -13.68 -2.79
CA LEU A 123 -6.98 -14.99 -3.38
C LEU A 123 -8.21 -15.91 -3.49
N ARG A 124 -9.30 -15.61 -2.79
CA ARG A 124 -10.46 -16.52 -2.71
C ARG A 124 -11.16 -16.76 -4.05
N PRO A 125 -11.50 -15.74 -4.85
CA PRO A 125 -12.23 -15.98 -6.10
C PRO A 125 -11.43 -16.76 -7.14
N ALA A 126 -10.10 -16.68 -7.10
CA ALA A 126 -9.20 -17.44 -7.99
C ALA A 126 -9.26 -18.97 -7.75
N ARG A 127 -9.68 -19.43 -6.56
CA ARG A 127 -9.74 -20.87 -6.24
C ARG A 127 -11.00 -21.57 -6.73
N ASN A 128 -12.06 -20.84 -7.04
CA ASN A 128 -13.37 -21.42 -7.38
C ASN A 128 -13.71 -21.35 -8.88
N SER A 129 -12.81 -20.82 -9.71
CA SER A 129 -12.98 -20.82 -11.17
C SER A 129 -11.62 -20.93 -11.86
N PRO A 130 -11.30 -22.06 -12.52
CA PRO A 130 -10.02 -22.26 -13.20
C PRO A 130 -9.79 -21.29 -14.38
N ASP A 131 -10.84 -20.61 -14.85
CA ASP A 131 -10.77 -19.60 -15.92
C ASP A 131 -10.74 -18.15 -15.41
N ALA A 132 -10.85 -17.93 -14.08
CA ALA A 132 -10.84 -16.60 -13.50
C ALA A 132 -9.41 -16.06 -13.37
N THR A 133 -8.85 -15.65 -14.51
CA THR A 133 -7.66 -14.80 -14.56
C THR A 133 -7.93 -13.49 -13.82
N GLY A 134 -7.44 -13.40 -12.58
CA GLY A 134 -7.11 -12.14 -11.93
C GLY A 134 -8.25 -11.21 -11.50
N ARG A 135 -9.49 -11.59 -11.78
CA ARG A 135 -10.63 -10.71 -11.53
C ARG A 135 -11.56 -11.34 -10.53
N SER A 136 -11.32 -10.96 -9.28
CA SER A 136 -12.00 -11.48 -8.12
C SER A 136 -13.41 -10.90 -8.01
N LEU A 137 -14.45 -11.72 -8.26
CA LEU A 137 -15.84 -11.33 -8.02
C LEU A 137 -16.14 -11.45 -6.52
N TYR A 138 -16.42 -10.32 -5.89
CA TYR A 138 -16.90 -10.26 -4.52
C TYR A 138 -18.41 -10.11 -4.52
N CYS A 139 -19.14 -10.94 -3.79
CA CYS A 139 -20.59 -10.83 -3.64
C CYS A 139 -20.92 -10.39 -2.22
N GLU A 140 -21.53 -9.22 -2.05
CA GLU A 140 -22.11 -8.78 -0.79
C GLU A 140 -23.61 -9.08 -0.78
N VAL A 141 -24.12 -9.75 0.24
CA VAL A 141 -25.57 -9.80 0.51
C VAL A 141 -25.94 -8.68 1.46
N ARG A 142 -26.77 -7.74 1.02
CA ARG A 142 -27.30 -6.64 1.84
C ARG A 142 -28.81 -6.59 1.69
N GLU A 143 -29.54 -6.74 2.79
CA GLU A 143 -31.01 -6.65 2.82
C GLU A 143 -31.72 -7.58 1.80
N GLY A 144 -31.10 -8.71 1.46
CA GLY A 144 -31.62 -9.66 0.47
C GLY A 144 -31.12 -9.42 -0.97
N GLU A 145 -30.48 -8.29 -1.26
CA GLU A 145 -29.83 -8.04 -2.56
C GLU A 145 -28.40 -8.58 -2.59
N ILE A 146 -28.07 -9.34 -3.64
CA ILE A 146 -26.70 -9.75 -3.94
C ILE A 146 -26.07 -8.68 -4.83
N ARG A 147 -25.09 -7.95 -4.30
CA ARG A 147 -24.25 -7.03 -5.08
C ARG A 147 -22.93 -7.69 -5.39
N SER A 148 -22.63 -7.87 -6.66
CA SER A 148 -21.32 -8.34 -7.09
C SER A 148 -20.43 -7.18 -7.52
N GLU A 149 -19.18 -7.17 -7.08
CA GLU A 149 -18.15 -6.25 -7.57
C GLU A 149 -16.94 -7.03 -8.04
N ARG A 150 -16.40 -6.62 -9.19
CA ARG A 150 -15.15 -7.14 -9.71
C ARG A 150 -13.97 -6.36 -9.12
N LEU A 151 -13.13 -7.04 -8.36
CA LEU A 151 -11.85 -6.53 -7.90
C LEU A 151 -10.81 -6.70 -9.01
N SER A 152 -10.13 -5.61 -9.34
CA SER A 152 -9.08 -5.57 -10.37
C SER A 152 -7.69 -5.31 -9.81
N VAL A 153 -7.59 -5.13 -8.49
CA VAL A 153 -6.37 -4.77 -7.78
C VAL A 153 -6.30 -5.59 -6.50
N PRO A 154 -5.14 -6.19 -6.16
CA PRO A 154 -4.94 -6.91 -4.91
C PRO A 154 -5.28 -6.04 -3.71
N LEU A 155 -6.12 -6.57 -2.83
CA LEU A 155 -6.65 -5.80 -1.71
C LEU A 155 -5.57 -5.44 -0.70
N HIS A 156 -4.52 -6.24 -0.53
CA HIS A 156 -3.45 -5.99 0.42
C HIS A 156 -2.45 -4.93 -0.04
N LEU A 157 -2.57 -4.40 -1.26
CA LEU A 157 -1.65 -3.39 -1.81
C LEU A 157 -1.58 -2.13 -0.94
N LEU A 158 -2.72 -1.53 -0.55
CA LEU A 158 -2.68 -0.34 0.33
C LEU A 158 -2.06 -0.64 1.69
N TYR A 159 -2.33 -1.81 2.28
CA TYR A 159 -1.71 -2.18 3.55
C TYR A 159 -0.20 -2.35 3.42
N LEU A 160 0.30 -2.97 2.35
CA LEU A 160 1.74 -3.05 2.07
C LEU A 160 2.36 -1.66 1.88
N LEU A 161 1.65 -0.73 1.23
CA LEU A 161 2.10 0.65 1.08
C LEU A 161 2.23 1.36 2.45
N CYS A 162 1.34 1.07 3.40
CA CYS A 162 1.43 1.62 4.76
C CYS A 162 2.70 1.17 5.50
N PHE A 163 3.33 0.05 5.11
CA PHE A 163 4.60 -0.37 5.66
C PHE A 163 5.81 0.33 5.03
N THR A 164 5.66 0.99 3.88
CA THR A 164 6.75 1.70 3.20
C THR A 164 6.69 3.21 3.43
N MET A 165 5.51 3.80 3.54
CA MET A 165 5.28 5.23 3.86
C MET A 165 6.12 5.78 5.03
N PRO A 166 6.31 5.08 6.15
CA PRO A 166 7.04 5.65 7.30
C PRO A 166 8.55 5.81 7.05
N PHE A 167 9.05 5.26 5.94
CA PHE A 167 10.44 5.43 5.50
C PHE A 167 10.59 6.56 4.48
N SER A 168 9.49 7.15 4.02
CA SER A 168 9.50 8.35 3.18
C SER A 168 9.41 9.64 3.97
N THR A 169 8.96 9.57 5.24
CA THR A 169 8.90 10.72 6.14
C THR A 169 10.19 10.84 6.95
N ALA A 170 10.60 12.07 7.29
CA ALA A 170 11.74 12.29 8.17
C ALA A 170 11.52 11.52 9.48
N GLN A 171 12.47 10.66 9.86
CA GLN A 171 12.35 9.93 11.12
C GLN A 171 12.33 10.94 12.28
N PRO A 172 11.40 10.81 13.24
CA PRO A 172 11.44 11.67 14.42
C PRO A 172 12.76 11.43 15.17
N GLU A 173 13.38 12.51 15.65
CA GLU A 173 14.62 12.46 16.40
C GLU A 173 14.48 11.51 17.60
N GLY A 174 15.41 10.54 17.73
CA GLY A 174 15.47 9.62 18.87
C GLY A 174 14.92 8.21 18.65
N TYR A 175 14.35 7.88 17.49
CA TYR A 175 13.94 6.50 17.15
C TYR A 175 15.04 5.79 16.36
N SER A 176 15.39 4.56 16.76
CA SER A 176 16.53 3.83 16.18
C SER A 176 16.16 2.51 15.50
N GLY A 177 14.88 2.12 15.55
CA GLY A 177 14.41 0.84 15.00
C GLY A 177 13.19 0.93 14.09
N PHE A 178 13.16 0.10 13.04
CA PHE A 178 12.04 -0.05 12.10
C PHE A 178 10.68 -0.25 12.78
N TYR A 179 10.64 -1.08 13.82
CA TYR A 179 9.42 -1.37 14.57
C TYR A 179 8.93 -0.18 15.39
N GLU A 180 9.85 0.69 15.85
CA GLU A 180 9.48 1.91 16.58
C GLU A 180 8.92 2.95 15.61
N THR A 181 9.51 3.08 14.41
CA THR A 181 8.98 3.91 13.33
C THR A 181 7.56 3.47 12.96
N TRP A 182 7.34 2.17 12.74
CA TRP A 182 6.00 1.63 12.46
C TRP A 182 5.05 1.81 13.64
N GLN A 183 5.51 1.63 14.86
CA GLN A 183 4.71 1.85 16.06
C GLN A 183 4.17 3.29 16.10
N ALA A 184 5.07 4.28 16.03
CA ALA A 184 4.72 5.69 16.09
C ALA A 184 3.77 6.06 14.96
N PHE A 185 4.11 5.66 13.73
CA PHE A 185 3.30 5.93 12.55
C PHE A 185 1.90 5.31 12.63
N PHE A 186 1.79 4.01 12.94
CA PHE A 186 0.48 3.37 12.98
C PHE A 186 -0.38 3.85 14.15
N GLN A 187 0.22 4.27 15.26
CA GLN A 187 -0.51 4.94 16.34
C GLN A 187 -1.05 6.30 15.90
N GLU A 188 -0.20 7.14 15.28
CA GLU A 188 -0.60 8.46 14.77
C GLU A 188 -1.76 8.36 13.77
N LYS A 189 -1.68 7.40 12.83
CA LYS A 189 -2.71 7.21 11.81
C LYS A 189 -3.95 6.44 12.30
N GLY A 190 -3.97 6.00 13.57
CA GLY A 190 -5.08 5.27 14.18
C GLY A 190 -5.29 3.86 13.61
N LEU A 191 -4.22 3.24 13.09
CA LEU A 191 -4.21 1.85 12.61
C LEU A 191 -3.87 0.84 13.72
N LEU A 192 -3.48 1.34 14.89
CA LEU A 192 -3.39 0.58 16.13
C LEU A 192 -4.43 1.09 17.12
N ALA A 193 -5.00 0.17 17.91
CA ALA A 193 -5.86 0.55 19.02
C ALA A 193 -5.08 1.42 20.02
N ARG A 194 -5.78 2.29 20.75
CA ARG A 194 -5.17 3.16 21.76
C ARG A 194 -4.39 2.30 22.77
N GLN A 195 -3.12 2.64 23.01
CA GLN A 195 -2.17 1.89 23.87
C GLN A 195 -1.71 0.52 23.33
N ALA A 196 -2.14 0.09 22.15
CA ALA A 196 -1.64 -1.15 21.55
C ALA A 196 -0.18 -0.99 21.09
N VAL A 197 0.58 -2.07 21.25
CA VAL A 197 1.96 -2.18 20.78
C VAL A 197 1.96 -3.07 19.54
N PHE A 198 2.62 -2.61 18.49
CA PHE A 198 2.89 -3.35 17.27
C PHE A 198 3.85 -4.50 17.63
N PRO A 199 3.41 -5.76 17.53
CA PRO A 199 4.22 -6.87 18.00
C PRO A 199 5.50 -7.01 17.17
N LYS A 200 6.66 -7.20 17.81
CA LYS A 200 7.93 -7.46 17.10
C LYS A 200 7.87 -8.75 16.26
N ASN A 201 7.00 -9.68 16.64
CA ASN A 201 6.72 -10.92 15.92
C ASN A 201 5.44 -10.87 15.08
N ALA A 202 4.87 -9.68 14.80
CA ALA A 202 3.59 -9.54 14.08
C ALA A 202 3.57 -10.31 12.74
N PHE A 203 4.68 -10.31 12.02
CA PHE A 203 4.79 -11.02 10.74
C PHE A 203 4.99 -12.54 10.90
N GLN A 204 5.67 -12.98 11.97
CA GLN A 204 5.79 -14.42 12.29
C GLN A 204 4.43 -15.00 12.68
N GLN A 205 3.58 -14.21 13.36
CA GLN A 205 2.22 -14.60 13.74
C GLN A 205 1.30 -14.84 12.53
N LEU A 206 1.66 -14.34 11.34
CA LEU A 206 0.89 -14.60 10.12
C LEU A 206 1.05 -16.05 9.63
N GLY A 207 2.13 -16.72 10.03
CA GLY A 207 2.55 -18.02 9.50
C GLY A 207 3.83 -17.91 8.66
N GLU A 208 4.56 -19.02 8.58
CA GLU A 208 5.78 -19.12 7.79
C GLU A 208 5.51 -18.84 6.30
N GLY A 209 6.39 -18.06 5.66
CA GLY A 209 6.29 -17.72 4.23
C GLY A 209 5.15 -16.75 3.86
N VAL A 210 4.22 -16.44 4.76
CA VAL A 210 3.06 -15.58 4.45
C VAL A 210 3.50 -14.16 4.11
N TRP A 211 4.41 -13.57 4.88
CA TRP A 211 4.87 -12.21 4.63
C TRP A 211 5.53 -12.03 3.24
N PRO A 212 6.50 -12.88 2.82
CA PRO A 212 6.98 -12.91 1.43
C PRO A 212 5.86 -13.08 0.40
N ALA A 213 4.93 -14.01 0.61
CA ALA A 213 3.86 -14.31 -0.33
C ALA A 213 2.94 -13.11 -0.62
N LEU A 214 2.74 -12.22 0.37
CA LEU A 214 2.00 -10.97 0.16
C LEU A 214 2.67 -10.09 -0.91
N TRP A 215 4.01 -9.96 -0.89
CA TRP A 215 4.76 -9.17 -1.87
C TRP A 215 4.83 -9.85 -3.23
N GLU A 216 5.09 -11.15 -3.23
CA GLU A 216 5.15 -11.98 -4.44
C GLU A 216 3.83 -11.94 -5.21
N GLU A 217 2.70 -11.91 -4.51
CA GLU A 217 1.39 -11.81 -5.15
C GLU A 217 1.18 -10.47 -5.87
N ILE A 218 1.69 -9.35 -5.34
CA ILE A 218 1.63 -8.07 -6.07
C ILE A 218 2.55 -8.12 -7.30
N ALA A 219 3.73 -8.71 -7.18
CA ALA A 219 4.65 -8.88 -8.30
C ALA A 219 4.02 -9.74 -9.40
N ARG A 220 3.42 -10.87 -9.03
CA ARG A 220 2.67 -11.76 -9.91
C ARG A 220 1.54 -11.00 -10.61
N TRP A 221 0.66 -10.35 -9.84
CA TRP A 221 -0.44 -9.53 -10.37
C TRP A 221 0.04 -8.49 -11.40
N SER A 222 1.08 -7.73 -11.07
CA SER A 222 1.61 -6.70 -11.98
C SER A 222 2.21 -7.26 -13.27
N ARG A 223 2.74 -8.49 -13.22
CA ARG A 223 3.36 -9.14 -14.38
C ARG A 223 2.33 -9.86 -15.25
N GLU A 224 1.50 -10.67 -14.63
CA GLU A 224 0.59 -11.59 -15.32
C GLU A 224 -0.72 -10.91 -15.70
N GLU A 225 -1.29 -10.08 -14.83
CA GLU A 225 -2.62 -9.52 -15.05
C GLU A 225 -2.58 -8.14 -15.69
N LEU A 226 -1.56 -7.33 -15.37
CA LEU A 226 -1.30 -6.08 -16.11
C LEU A 226 -0.40 -6.30 -17.34
N GLY A 227 0.09 -7.53 -17.56
CA GLY A 227 0.97 -7.87 -18.69
C GLY A 227 2.30 -7.11 -18.71
N GLY A 228 2.71 -6.49 -17.60
CA GLY A 228 3.84 -5.56 -17.55
C GLY A 228 3.66 -4.25 -18.34
N GLU A 229 2.48 -4.04 -18.94
CA GLU A 229 2.15 -2.86 -19.74
C GLU A 229 2.07 -1.58 -18.89
N CYS A 230 1.82 -1.74 -17.59
CA CYS A 230 1.74 -0.65 -16.63
C CYS A 230 2.95 -0.59 -15.67
N GLY A 231 4.03 -1.31 -16.01
CA GLY A 231 5.18 -1.54 -15.14
C GLY A 231 5.01 -2.76 -14.23
N VAL A 232 6.12 -3.24 -13.68
CA VAL A 232 6.19 -4.50 -12.92
C VAL A 232 6.79 -4.24 -11.55
N LEU A 233 6.11 -4.69 -10.49
CA LEU A 233 6.70 -4.72 -9.16
C LEU A 233 7.62 -5.93 -9.04
N VAL A 234 8.83 -5.72 -8.52
CA VAL A 234 9.75 -6.81 -8.20
C VAL A 234 9.72 -7.06 -6.70
N ALA A 235 9.19 -8.22 -6.32
CA ALA A 235 9.22 -8.69 -4.95
C ALA A 235 10.66 -9.12 -4.64
N ARG A 236 11.39 -8.30 -3.87
CA ARG A 236 12.75 -8.61 -3.42
C ARG A 236 12.92 -8.26 -1.95
N GLN A 237 13.80 -9.00 -1.28
CA GLN A 237 14.18 -8.72 0.10
C GLN A 237 15.54 -8.02 0.13
N LEU A 238 15.62 -6.90 0.86
CA LEU A 238 16.90 -6.22 1.12
C LEU A 238 17.58 -6.81 2.37
N GLY A 239 18.72 -7.46 2.19
CA GLY A 239 19.56 -8.01 3.26
C GLY A 239 18.92 -9.19 4.02
N GLY A 240 19.53 -9.58 5.14
CA GLY A 240 19.10 -10.75 5.94
C GLY A 240 17.87 -10.53 6.84
N TYR A 241 17.32 -9.31 6.90
CA TYR A 241 16.21 -9.01 7.79
C TYR A 241 14.87 -9.35 7.14
N THR A 242 14.39 -10.59 7.33
CA THR A 242 13.20 -11.13 6.64
C THR A 242 11.96 -10.27 6.74
N GLN A 243 11.75 -9.54 7.84
CA GLN A 243 10.50 -8.77 8.02
C GLN A 243 10.57 -7.35 7.44
N VAL A 244 11.66 -6.64 7.72
CA VAL A 244 11.83 -5.24 7.28
C VAL A 244 12.48 -5.13 5.89
N GLY A 245 13.15 -6.18 5.43
CA GLY A 245 13.85 -6.21 4.15
C GLY A 245 12.91 -6.04 2.95
N TRP A 246 11.67 -6.53 3.02
CA TRP A 246 10.70 -6.38 1.94
C TRP A 246 10.19 -4.94 1.77
N PRO A 247 9.62 -4.27 2.80
CA PRO A 247 9.27 -2.85 2.69
C PRO A 247 10.46 -1.97 2.30
N ARG A 248 11.65 -2.25 2.86
CA ARG A 248 12.85 -1.45 2.57
C ARG A 248 13.29 -1.55 1.12
N ALA A 249 13.16 -2.72 0.50
CA ALA A 249 13.49 -2.89 -0.91
C ALA A 249 12.60 -2.04 -1.83
N GLN A 250 11.45 -1.57 -1.33
CA GLN A 250 10.55 -0.69 -2.07
C GLN A 250 10.91 0.80 -1.90
N CYS A 251 11.79 1.15 -0.98
CA CYS A 251 12.22 2.54 -0.79
C CYS A 251 13.44 2.82 -1.69
N LEU A 252 13.24 3.66 -2.72
CA LEU A 252 14.24 3.97 -3.77
C LEU A 252 15.62 4.35 -3.23
N LEU A 253 15.67 5.02 -2.07
CA LEU A 253 16.90 5.29 -1.33
C LEU A 253 16.65 4.90 0.13
N PRO A 254 17.44 3.96 0.70
CA PRO A 254 17.41 3.70 2.13
C PRO A 254 17.62 5.02 2.92
N PRO A 255 17.06 5.18 4.13
CA PRO A 255 17.32 6.35 4.96
C PRO A 255 18.82 6.66 5.17
N ALA A 256 19.66 5.61 5.22
CA ALA A 256 21.11 5.76 5.26
C ALA A 256 21.72 6.42 4.00
N VAL A 257 21.12 6.21 2.83
CA VAL A 257 21.51 6.83 1.57
C VAL A 257 20.95 8.26 1.50
N LEU A 258 19.70 8.48 1.93
CA LEU A 258 19.11 9.82 2.03
C LEU A 258 19.91 10.75 2.95
N ASN A 259 20.33 10.26 4.13
CA ASN A 259 21.15 11.03 5.07
C ASN A 259 22.55 11.37 4.53
N ARG A 260 23.00 10.67 3.49
CA ARG A 260 24.27 10.93 2.80
C ARG A 260 24.11 11.79 1.55
N LEU A 261 22.89 12.07 1.11
CA LEU A 261 22.66 12.98 -0.02
C LEU A 261 23.23 14.40 0.23
N PRO A 262 23.14 15.01 1.42
CA PRO A 262 23.78 16.30 1.66
C PRO A 262 25.30 16.25 1.47
N VAL A 263 25.94 15.16 1.93
CA VAL A 263 27.39 14.95 1.74
C VAL A 263 27.71 14.72 0.27
N PHE A 264 26.90 13.95 -0.46
CA PHE A 264 27.02 13.76 -1.90
C PHE A 264 26.90 15.07 -2.67
N PHE A 265 25.89 15.89 -2.36
CA PHE A 265 25.69 17.19 -2.98
C PHE A 265 26.84 18.15 -2.65
N ALA A 266 27.30 18.18 -1.39
CA ALA A 266 28.46 18.97 -0.99
C ALA A 266 29.74 18.53 -1.71
N HIS A 267 29.97 17.21 -1.81
CA HIS A 267 31.14 16.63 -2.48
C HIS A 267 31.19 17.03 -3.97
N HIS A 268 30.03 17.02 -4.64
CA HIS A 268 29.91 17.42 -6.05
C HIS A 268 29.61 18.92 -6.24
N ARG A 269 29.65 19.71 -5.15
CA ARG A 269 29.38 21.16 -5.12
C ARG A 269 28.05 21.55 -5.76
N LEU A 270 27.04 20.71 -5.56
CA LEU A 270 25.68 20.93 -6.04
C LEU A 270 24.92 21.83 -5.07
N LEU A 271 24.66 23.06 -5.51
CA LEU A 271 23.84 24.03 -4.80
C LEU A 271 22.36 23.85 -5.16
N PRO A 272 21.42 24.26 -4.30
CA PRO A 272 20.00 24.30 -4.65
C PRO A 272 19.78 25.06 -5.96
N GLY A 273 19.03 24.46 -6.90
CA GLY A 273 18.77 25.03 -8.23
C GLY A 273 19.84 24.73 -9.29
N SER A 274 20.90 23.98 -8.94
CA SER A 274 21.90 23.55 -9.93
C SER A 274 21.26 22.66 -11.01
N ILE A 275 21.44 23.02 -12.28
CA ILE A 275 21.01 22.18 -13.41
C ILE A 275 22.13 21.21 -13.74
N VAL A 276 21.89 19.92 -13.48
CA VAL A 276 22.85 18.85 -13.76
C VAL A 276 22.34 18.04 -14.95
N PRO A 277 23.14 17.89 -16.03
CA PRO A 277 22.79 17.00 -17.12
C PRO A 277 22.60 15.56 -16.62
N PRO A 278 21.57 14.82 -17.08
CA PRO A 278 21.27 13.47 -16.57
C PRO A 278 22.44 12.49 -16.66
N GLY A 279 23.23 12.54 -17.73
CA GLY A 279 24.43 11.69 -17.90
C GLY A 279 25.48 11.95 -16.83
N LYS A 280 25.70 13.22 -16.48
CA LYS A 280 26.67 13.62 -15.45
C LYS A 280 26.21 13.22 -14.05
N MET A 281 24.92 13.37 -13.75
CA MET A 281 24.34 12.89 -12.49
C MET A 281 24.47 11.37 -12.36
N ARG A 282 24.22 10.62 -13.45
CA ARG A 282 24.41 9.17 -13.50
C ARG A 282 25.87 8.79 -13.20
N ASP A 283 26.84 9.42 -13.86
CA ASP A 283 28.25 9.12 -13.64
C ASP A 283 28.66 9.38 -12.19
N TRP A 284 28.18 10.49 -11.60
CA TRP A 284 28.40 10.78 -10.20
C TRP A 284 27.76 9.78 -9.25
N LEU A 285 26.55 9.28 -9.55
CA LEU A 285 25.92 8.26 -8.72
C LEU A 285 26.66 6.91 -8.81
N ILE A 286 27.20 6.55 -9.98
CA ILE A 286 27.93 5.30 -10.22
C ILE A 286 29.34 5.32 -9.62
N GLN A 287 30.05 6.44 -9.72
CA GLN A 287 31.46 6.56 -9.31
C GLN A 287 31.64 6.93 -7.84
N ASN A 288 30.55 7.18 -7.11
CA ASN A 288 30.64 7.77 -5.78
C ASN A 288 30.68 6.69 -4.68
N ASN A 289 31.76 6.74 -3.89
CA ASN A 289 31.98 5.83 -2.76
C ASN A 289 31.24 6.26 -1.47
N VAL A 290 30.52 7.39 -1.51
CA VAL A 290 29.80 7.98 -0.36
C VAL A 290 28.36 7.46 -0.29
N LEU A 291 27.67 7.43 -1.42
CA LEU A 291 26.36 6.78 -1.56
C LEU A 291 26.60 5.30 -1.89
N HIS A 292 26.51 4.43 -0.88
CA HIS A 292 26.39 2.99 -1.13
C HIS A 292 24.97 2.72 -1.61
N LEU A 293 24.76 2.91 -2.91
CA LEU A 293 23.57 2.45 -3.61
C LEU A 293 23.60 0.91 -3.63
N PRO A 294 22.46 0.23 -3.39
CA PRO A 294 22.38 -1.23 -3.46
C PRO A 294 22.60 -1.77 -4.86
#